data_AF-A0A0M4QH63-F1
#
_entry.id   AF-A0A0M4QH63-F1
#
_cell.length_a   1.000
_cell.length_b   1.000
_cell.length_c   1.000
_cell.angle_alpha   90.00
_cell.angle_beta   90.00
_cell.angle_gamma   90.00
#
_symmetry.space_group_name_H-M   'P 1'
#
loop_
_entity.id
_entity.type
_entity.pdbx_description
1 polymer ?
#
loop_
_entity_poly.entity_id
_entity_poly.type
_entity_poly.pdbx_seq_one_letter_code
_entity_poly.pdbx_strand_id
1 'polypeptide(L)'
;MKNHHTARAEAAETAIAVQEAPAVTKLIFVSAGLGALLSALMLFLGAGDPATTSMAVFVASPLIPALCAAIIWVPLALSHKTEARRQTSSAAAVMFVLAIIFFFVEWSARFELSLYFAVMLFGWGVRLQQQQLKWAALPFVAAAIALRVLNFPGEAFVLLILGVAMVAWPFLRQPARPQPTR
;
A
#
# COMPACT_ATOMS: atom_id res chain seq x y z
N MET A 1 1.12 -38.57 -9.59
CA MET A 1 -0.21 -38.56 -8.96
C MET A 1 -0.13 -37.70 -7.71
N LYS A 2 -0.72 -36.49 -7.69
CA LYS A 2 -0.77 -35.67 -6.46
C LYS A 2 -1.70 -36.38 -5.47
N ASN A 3 -1.21 -36.67 -4.26
CA ASN A 3 -1.97 -37.39 -3.24
C ASN A 3 -3.27 -36.62 -2.90
N HIS A 4 -4.42 -37.30 -2.89
CA HIS A 4 -5.73 -36.67 -2.63
C HIS A 4 -5.79 -35.84 -1.34
N HIS A 5 -4.96 -36.18 -0.34
CA HIS A 5 -4.80 -35.38 0.89
C HIS A 5 -4.10 -34.04 0.66
N THR A 6 -3.07 -33.99 -0.19
CA THR A 6 -2.39 -32.74 -0.56
C THR A 6 -3.28 -31.81 -1.37
N ALA A 7 -4.10 -32.36 -2.28
CA ALA A 7 -5.06 -31.57 -3.06
C ALA A 7 -6.18 -30.97 -2.18
N ARG A 8 -6.64 -31.70 -1.15
CA ARG A 8 -7.63 -31.19 -0.19
C ARG A 8 -7.05 -30.13 0.75
N ALA A 9 -5.81 -30.27 1.19
CA ALA A 9 -5.14 -29.26 2.01
C ALA A 9 -4.91 -27.96 1.22
N GLU A 10 -4.42 -28.06 -0.02
CA GLU A 10 -4.20 -26.93 -0.94
C GLU A 10 -5.53 -26.22 -1.28
N ALA A 11 -6.64 -26.96 -1.43
CA ALA A 11 -7.98 -26.43 -1.63
C ALA A 11 -8.57 -25.74 -0.38
N ALA A 12 -8.31 -26.28 0.82
CA ALA A 12 -8.75 -25.67 2.07
C ALA A 12 -7.95 -24.37 2.38
N GLU A 13 -6.65 -24.37 2.11
CA GLU A 13 -5.78 -23.20 2.29
C GLU A 13 -6.13 -22.07 1.31
N THR A 14 -6.45 -22.40 0.06
CA THR A 14 -6.92 -21.42 -0.93
C THR A 14 -8.30 -20.87 -0.57
N ALA A 15 -9.22 -21.68 -0.03
CA ALA A 15 -10.53 -21.19 0.44
C ALA A 15 -10.41 -20.22 1.63
N ILE A 16 -9.49 -20.48 2.57
CA ILE A 16 -9.21 -19.59 3.71
C ILE A 16 -8.54 -18.29 3.21
N ALA A 17 -7.60 -18.40 2.26
CA ALA A 17 -6.95 -17.23 1.68
C ALA A 17 -7.95 -16.29 0.96
N VAL A 18 -8.95 -16.85 0.29
CA VAL A 18 -10.04 -16.09 -0.35
C VAL A 18 -10.94 -15.39 0.68
N GLN A 19 -11.20 -16.03 1.82
CA GLN A 19 -12.01 -15.41 2.90
C GLN A 19 -11.29 -14.27 3.62
N GLU A 20 -9.97 -14.35 3.77
CA GLU A 20 -9.18 -13.33 4.46
C GLU A 20 -8.68 -12.20 3.54
N ALA A 21 -8.56 -12.46 2.24
CA ALA A 21 -8.14 -11.47 1.24
C ALA A 21 -8.89 -10.13 1.31
N PRO A 22 -10.21 -10.05 1.56
CA PRO A 22 -10.92 -8.77 1.69
C PRO A 22 -10.47 -7.94 2.90
N ALA A 23 -10.24 -8.57 4.05
CA ALA A 23 -9.80 -7.88 5.26
C ALA A 23 -8.37 -7.35 5.09
N VAL A 24 -7.49 -8.18 4.52
CA VAL A 24 -6.11 -7.80 4.20
C VAL A 24 -6.07 -6.69 3.13
N THR A 25 -6.89 -6.80 2.09
CA THR A 25 -7.02 -5.78 1.04
C THR A 25 -7.47 -4.45 1.62
N LYS A 26 -8.47 -4.46 2.53
CA LYS A 26 -8.93 -3.25 3.22
C LYS A 26 -7.80 -2.61 4.05
N LEU A 27 -7.01 -3.42 4.77
CA LEU A 27 -5.87 -2.92 5.53
C LEU A 27 -4.82 -2.26 4.62
N ILE A 28 -4.54 -2.86 3.46
CA ILE A 28 -3.59 -2.31 2.49
C ILE A 28 -4.09 -0.97 1.93
N PHE A 29 -5.38 -0.87 1.56
CA PHE A 29 -5.99 0.38 1.09
C PHE A 29 -5.92 1.49 2.15
N VAL A 30 -6.30 1.17 3.39
CA VAL A 30 -6.25 2.14 4.49
C VAL A 30 -4.81 2.56 4.78
N SER A 31 -3.85 1.63 4.81
CA SER A 31 -2.44 1.94 5.02
C SER A 31 -1.86 2.82 3.91
N ALA A 32 -2.10 2.47 2.64
CA ALA A 32 -1.67 3.29 1.51
C ALA A 32 -2.31 4.68 1.52
N GLY A 33 -3.59 4.77 1.87
CA GLY A 33 -4.31 6.04 1.99
C GLY A 33 -3.77 6.93 3.11
N LEU A 34 -3.57 6.37 4.31
CA LEU A 34 -2.96 7.08 5.44
C LEU A 34 -1.53 7.53 5.12
N GLY A 35 -0.75 6.66 4.49
CA GLY A 35 0.60 6.99 4.03
C GLY A 35 0.61 8.16 3.07
N ALA A 36 -0.27 8.17 2.07
CA ALA A 36 -0.38 9.27 1.12
C ALA A 36 -0.81 10.58 1.80
N LEU A 37 -1.73 10.54 2.77
CA LEU A 37 -2.14 11.70 3.54
C LEU A 37 -1.01 12.27 4.41
N LEU A 38 -0.26 11.39 5.09
CA LEU A 38 0.90 11.80 5.88
C LEU A 38 2.00 12.37 4.99
N SER A 39 2.21 11.77 3.81
CA SER A 39 3.18 12.25 2.81
C SER A 39 2.79 13.63 2.29
N ALA A 40 1.51 13.85 1.99
CA ALA A 40 0.97 15.14 1.62
C ALA A 40 1.21 16.19 2.72
N LEU A 41 0.95 15.83 3.98
CA LEU A 41 1.19 16.70 5.13
C LEU A 41 2.67 17.09 5.22
N MET A 42 3.59 16.13 5.07
CA MET A 42 5.02 16.44 5.09
C MET A 42 5.45 17.37 3.95
N LEU A 43 4.91 17.17 2.75
CA LEU A 43 5.17 18.08 1.62
C LEU A 43 4.63 19.50 1.89
N PHE A 44 3.45 19.63 2.50
CA PHE A 44 2.93 20.95 2.93
C PHE A 44 3.80 21.60 4.01
N LEU A 45 4.46 20.80 4.84
CA LEU A 45 5.41 21.27 5.85
C LEU A 45 6.84 21.46 5.32
N GLY A 46 7.03 21.36 4.00
CA GLY A 46 8.27 21.73 3.32
C GLY A 46 9.18 20.56 2.90
N ALA A 47 8.79 19.29 3.10
CA ALA A 47 9.65 18.12 2.86
C ALA A 47 10.30 18.04 1.46
N GLY A 48 9.71 18.69 0.45
CA GLY A 48 10.24 18.74 -0.92
C GLY A 48 11.26 19.86 -1.21
N ASP A 49 11.53 20.70 -0.21
CA ASP A 49 12.44 21.84 -0.28
C ASP A 49 13.40 21.88 0.93
N PRO A 50 14.71 21.59 0.71
CA PRO A 50 15.72 21.65 1.76
C PRO A 50 15.84 23.02 2.44
N ALA A 51 15.44 24.10 1.77
CA ALA A 51 15.55 25.45 2.31
C ALA A 51 14.46 25.78 3.35
N THR A 52 13.33 25.07 3.32
CA THR A 52 12.17 25.34 4.19
C THR A 52 11.83 24.17 5.12
N THR A 53 12.41 23.00 4.90
CA THR A 53 12.24 21.81 5.73
C THR A 53 12.75 22.02 7.16
N SER A 54 11.87 21.81 8.14
CA SER A 54 12.29 21.68 9.54
C SER A 54 12.93 20.31 9.81
N MET A 55 13.81 20.22 10.81
CA MET A 55 14.46 18.95 11.20
C MET A 55 13.43 17.84 11.53
N ALA A 56 12.30 18.20 12.14
CA ALA A 56 11.26 17.22 12.45
C ALA A 56 10.63 16.62 11.18
N VAL A 57 10.34 17.46 10.19
CA VAL A 57 9.79 17.03 8.89
C VAL A 57 10.83 16.24 8.11
N PHE A 58 12.09 16.67 8.15
CA PHE A 58 13.23 15.99 7.53
C PHE A 58 13.34 14.54 8.02
N VAL A 59 13.26 14.31 9.34
CA VAL A 59 13.36 12.97 9.92
C VAL A 59 12.08 12.17 9.72
N ALA A 60 10.90 12.81 9.80
CA ALA A 60 9.62 12.12 9.75
C ALA A 60 9.21 11.66 8.34
N SER A 61 9.50 12.44 7.30
CA SER A 61 9.09 12.16 5.92
C SER A 61 9.50 10.77 5.43
N PRO A 62 10.78 10.37 5.54
CA PRO A 62 11.22 9.07 5.04
C PRO A 62 10.81 7.90 5.96
N LEU A 63 10.25 8.17 7.14
CA LEU A 63 9.66 7.14 8.02
C LEU A 63 8.23 6.75 7.59
N ILE A 64 7.55 7.57 6.78
CA ILE A 64 6.17 7.30 6.36
C ILE A 64 6.05 5.96 5.60
N PRO A 65 6.91 5.65 4.62
CA PRO A 65 6.95 4.32 4.01
C PRO A 65 7.06 3.17 5.02
N ALA A 66 7.96 3.30 6.00
CA ALA A 66 8.17 2.30 7.04
C ALA A 66 6.94 2.14 7.95
N LEU A 67 6.30 3.25 8.32
CA LEU A 67 5.04 3.24 9.08
C LEU A 67 3.92 2.53 8.32
N CYS A 68 3.80 2.76 7.01
CA CYS A 68 2.80 2.07 6.18
C CYS A 68 3.02 0.54 6.17
N ALA A 69 4.28 0.12 6.03
CA ALA A 69 4.65 -1.29 6.10
C ALA A 69 4.35 -1.87 7.48
N ALA A 70 4.64 -1.14 8.57
CA ALA A 70 4.36 -1.57 9.94
C ALA A 70 2.86 -1.70 10.23
N ILE A 71 2.03 -0.75 9.77
CA ILE A 71 0.57 -0.80 9.91
C ILE A 71 -0.03 -2.03 9.24
N ILE A 72 0.58 -2.51 8.15
CA ILE A 72 0.18 -3.76 7.51
C ILE A 72 0.73 -4.97 8.27
N TRP A 73 2.02 -4.94 8.59
CA TRP A 73 2.73 -6.09 9.15
C TRP A 73 2.31 -6.43 10.58
N VAL A 74 2.16 -5.46 11.48
CA VAL A 74 1.89 -5.71 12.91
C VAL A 74 0.56 -6.45 13.13
N PRO A 75 -0.59 -6.02 12.56
CA PRO A 75 -1.84 -6.75 12.71
C PRO A 75 -1.77 -8.16 12.12
N LEU A 76 -1.05 -8.32 11.01
CA LEU A 76 -0.84 -9.63 10.39
C LEU A 76 0.11 -10.50 11.22
N ALA A 77 1.10 -9.93 11.91
CA ALA A 77 1.98 -10.69 12.79
C ALA A 77 1.24 -11.26 14.01
N LEU A 78 0.13 -10.64 14.40
CA LEU A 78 -0.69 -11.04 15.54
C LEU A 78 -1.89 -11.93 15.18
N SER A 79 -2.24 -12.07 13.89
CA SER A 79 -3.34 -12.93 13.45
C SER A 79 -2.96 -14.43 13.38
N HIS A 80 -3.93 -15.32 13.17
CA HIS A 80 -3.68 -16.76 12.97
C HIS A 80 -2.84 -17.02 11.69
N LYS A 81 -2.07 -18.12 11.66
CA LYS A 81 -1.20 -18.46 10.53
C LYS A 81 -2.03 -18.95 9.34
N THR A 82 -2.16 -18.10 8.32
CA THR A 82 -2.81 -18.41 7.04
C THR A 82 -1.91 -18.08 5.85
N GLU A 83 -2.22 -18.62 4.67
CA GLU A 83 -1.40 -18.42 3.47
C GLU A 83 -1.52 -16.99 2.92
N ALA A 84 -2.72 -16.38 2.96
CA ALA A 84 -2.91 -14.96 2.64
C ALA A 84 -2.04 -14.07 3.56
N ARG A 85 -1.96 -14.39 4.85
CA ARG A 85 -1.05 -13.73 5.79
C ARG A 85 0.43 -13.96 5.42
N ARG A 86 0.84 -15.17 5.06
CA ARG A 86 2.23 -15.47 4.66
C ARG A 86 2.65 -14.68 3.41
N GLN A 87 1.79 -14.64 2.40
CA GLN A 87 2.01 -13.86 1.17
C GLN A 87 2.06 -12.35 1.46
N THR A 88 1.22 -11.88 2.38
CA THR A 88 1.17 -10.46 2.75
C THR A 88 2.32 -10.04 3.65
N SER A 89 2.76 -10.90 4.58
CA SER A 89 3.89 -10.66 5.48
C SER A 89 5.22 -10.63 4.70
N SER A 90 5.39 -11.53 3.74
CA SER A 90 6.57 -11.50 2.85
C SER A 90 6.58 -10.25 1.95
N ALA A 91 5.43 -9.83 1.43
CA ALA A 91 5.31 -8.56 0.72
C ALA A 91 5.60 -7.35 1.62
N ALA A 92 5.12 -7.37 2.87
CA ALA A 92 5.39 -6.32 3.85
C ALA A 92 6.89 -6.19 4.16
N ALA A 93 7.58 -7.32 4.32
CA ALA A 93 9.02 -7.33 4.54
C ALA A 93 9.80 -6.75 3.35
N VAL A 94 9.43 -7.12 2.11
CA VAL A 94 10.03 -6.52 0.91
C VAL A 94 9.78 -5.02 0.83
N MET A 95 8.58 -4.59 1.18
CA MET A 95 8.19 -3.18 1.15
C MET A 95 8.83 -2.36 2.26
N PHE A 96 9.10 -2.98 3.41
CA PHE A 96 9.92 -2.40 4.46
C PHE A 96 11.38 -2.23 4.03
N VAL A 97 11.96 -3.22 3.33
CA VAL A 97 13.29 -3.09 2.74
C VAL A 97 13.32 -1.98 1.68
N LEU A 98 12.30 -1.91 0.81
CA LEU A 98 12.16 -0.83 -0.16
C LEU A 98 12.02 0.53 0.53
N ALA A 99 11.25 0.63 1.62
CA ALA A 99 11.14 1.85 2.43
C ALA A 99 12.50 2.29 3.00
N ILE A 100 13.33 1.35 3.49
CA ILE A 100 14.69 1.66 3.94
C ILE A 100 15.55 2.14 2.77
N ILE A 101 15.48 1.48 1.62
CA ILE A 101 16.19 1.93 0.42
C ILE A 101 15.74 3.35 0.03
N PHE A 102 14.44 3.63 0.08
CA PHE A 102 13.90 4.96 -0.18
C PHE A 102 14.37 5.98 0.85
N PHE A 103 14.43 5.65 2.14
CA PHE A 103 15.01 6.53 3.17
C PHE A 103 16.43 6.98 2.80
N PHE A 104 17.27 6.07 2.29
CA PHE A 104 18.64 6.39 1.87
C PHE A 104 18.72 7.04 0.47
N VAL A 105 17.77 6.79 -0.44
CA VAL A 105 17.76 7.34 -1.80
C VAL A 105 17.12 8.74 -1.84
N GLU A 106 16.08 8.99 -1.06
CA GLU A 106 15.44 10.31 -0.89
C GLU A 106 16.44 11.32 -0.29
N TRP A 107 17.41 10.84 0.49
CA TRP A 107 18.61 11.59 0.90
C TRP A 107 19.44 12.12 -0.29
N SER A 108 19.36 11.48 -1.46
CA SER A 108 20.21 11.74 -2.64
C SER A 108 19.48 12.28 -3.88
N ALA A 109 18.16 12.07 -3.99
CA ALA A 109 17.38 12.47 -5.15
C ALA A 109 15.91 12.74 -4.78
N ARG A 110 15.32 13.80 -5.34
CA ARG A 110 13.86 14.05 -5.34
C ARG A 110 13.13 12.79 -5.81
N PHE A 111 12.60 12.06 -4.84
CA PHE A 111 11.85 10.83 -5.06
C PHE A 111 10.37 11.14 -4.91
N GLU A 112 9.56 10.71 -5.87
CA GLU A 112 8.11 10.95 -5.88
C GLU A 112 7.44 9.95 -4.94
N LEU A 113 6.90 10.42 -3.81
CA LEU A 113 6.20 9.59 -2.82
C LEU A 113 4.99 8.87 -3.45
N SER A 114 4.39 9.47 -4.47
CA SER A 114 3.37 8.83 -5.31
C SER A 114 3.82 7.50 -5.95
N LEU A 115 5.09 7.39 -6.40
CA LEU A 115 5.62 6.16 -6.99
C LEU A 115 5.76 5.05 -5.95
N TYR A 116 6.12 5.38 -4.71
CA TYR A 116 6.17 4.41 -3.62
C TYR A 116 4.79 3.73 -3.42
N PHE A 117 3.72 4.53 -3.33
CA PHE A 117 2.37 4.00 -3.13
C PHE A 117 1.87 3.20 -4.34
N ALA A 118 2.27 3.55 -5.56
CA ALA A 118 2.00 2.75 -6.74
C ALA A 118 2.65 1.36 -6.64
N VAL A 119 3.94 1.29 -6.32
CA VAL A 119 4.68 0.02 -6.19
C VAL A 119 4.11 -0.82 -5.05
N MET A 120 3.77 -0.18 -3.93
CA MET A 120 3.07 -0.80 -2.80
C MET A 120 1.77 -1.47 -3.26
N LEU A 121 0.82 -0.71 -3.80
CA LEU A 121 -0.49 -1.23 -4.21
C LEU A 121 -0.35 -2.32 -5.28
N PHE A 122 0.52 -2.13 -6.27
CA PHE A 122 0.74 -3.10 -7.33
C PHE A 122 1.39 -4.40 -6.80
N GLY A 123 2.43 -4.29 -5.98
CA GLY A 123 3.15 -5.43 -5.42
C GLY A 123 2.25 -6.32 -4.57
N TRP A 124 1.43 -5.71 -3.71
CA TRP A 124 0.43 -6.45 -2.95
C TRP A 124 -0.71 -6.99 -3.81
N GLY A 125 -1.16 -6.24 -4.82
CA GLY A 125 -2.16 -6.71 -5.79
C GLY A 125 -1.70 -7.92 -6.60
N VAL A 126 -0.42 -8.00 -6.96
CA VAL A 126 0.17 -9.17 -7.62
C VAL A 126 0.24 -10.35 -6.65
N ARG A 127 0.72 -10.14 -5.43
CA ARG A 127 0.88 -11.20 -4.42
C ARG A 127 -0.44 -11.81 -3.99
N LEU A 128 -1.46 -10.99 -3.75
CA LEU A 128 -2.80 -11.43 -3.35
C LEU A 128 -3.70 -11.81 -4.53
N GLN A 129 -3.19 -11.73 -5.77
CA GLN A 129 -3.96 -11.86 -7.00
C GLN A 129 -5.21 -10.96 -7.06
N GLN A 130 -5.21 -9.85 -6.30
CA GLN A 130 -6.37 -8.99 -6.15
C GLN A 130 -6.33 -7.85 -7.18
N GLN A 131 -7.25 -7.90 -8.13
CA GLN A 131 -7.27 -6.96 -9.27
C GLN A 131 -7.49 -5.52 -8.80
N GLN A 132 -8.30 -5.31 -7.76
CA GLN A 132 -8.62 -3.98 -7.22
C GLN A 132 -7.38 -3.19 -6.80
N LEU A 133 -6.40 -3.85 -6.15
CA LEU A 133 -5.15 -3.22 -5.72
C LEU A 133 -4.27 -2.84 -6.92
N LYS A 134 -4.24 -3.68 -7.96
CA LYS A 134 -3.51 -3.38 -9.21
C LYS A 134 -4.10 -2.15 -9.92
N TRP A 135 -5.42 -2.06 -10.02
CA TRP A 135 -6.10 -0.90 -10.60
C TRP A 135 -5.90 0.37 -9.77
N ALA A 136 -5.90 0.24 -8.44
CA ALA A 136 -5.64 1.35 -7.53
C ALA A 136 -4.22 1.92 -7.63
N ALA A 137 -3.25 1.13 -8.11
CA ALA A 137 -1.89 1.62 -8.36
C ALA A 137 -1.82 2.58 -9.57
N LEU A 138 -2.69 2.43 -10.57
CA LEU A 138 -2.60 3.21 -11.82
C LEU A 138 -2.73 4.72 -11.62
N PRO A 139 -3.67 5.25 -10.80
CA PRO A 139 -3.71 6.68 -10.49
C PRO A 139 -2.42 7.20 -9.86
N PHE A 140 -1.77 6.41 -9.00
CA PHE A 140 -0.50 6.79 -8.39
C PHE A 140 0.66 6.77 -9.40
N VAL A 141 0.69 5.80 -10.33
CA VAL A 141 1.67 5.78 -11.43
C VAL A 141 1.47 6.99 -12.34
N ALA A 142 0.22 7.28 -12.74
CA ALA A 142 -0.10 8.42 -13.58
C ALA A 142 0.29 9.74 -12.90
N ALA A 143 0.02 9.87 -11.60
CA ALA A 143 0.47 11.00 -10.78
C ALA A 143 2.00 11.12 -10.80
N ALA A 144 2.72 10.05 -10.49
CA ALA A 144 4.19 10.06 -10.47
C ALA A 144 4.79 10.47 -11.82
N ILE A 145 4.23 9.97 -12.94
CA ILE A 145 4.65 10.35 -14.29
C ILE A 145 4.34 11.83 -14.56
N ALA A 146 3.12 12.28 -14.27
CA ALA A 146 2.71 13.66 -14.52
C ALA A 146 3.55 14.65 -13.70
N LEU A 147 3.81 14.36 -12.43
CA LEU A 147 4.65 15.19 -11.55
C LEU A 147 6.09 15.28 -12.07
N ARG A 148 6.66 14.14 -12.48
CA ARG A 148 8.02 14.05 -13.04
C ARG A 148 8.17 14.74 -14.39
N VAL A 149 7.19 14.60 -15.28
CA VAL A 149 7.25 15.13 -16.65
C VAL A 149 6.88 16.60 -16.70
N LEU A 150 5.92 17.04 -15.89
CA LEU A 150 5.38 18.39 -15.93
C LEU A 150 5.99 19.33 -14.87
N ASN A 151 6.90 18.83 -14.01
CA ASN A 151 7.45 19.57 -12.86
C ASN A 151 6.35 20.27 -12.04
N PHE A 152 5.21 19.61 -11.87
CA PHE A 152 4.03 20.21 -11.27
C PHE A 152 4.20 20.26 -9.73
N PRO A 153 4.19 21.45 -9.09
CA PRO A 153 4.46 21.59 -7.65
C PRO A 153 3.30 21.11 -6.74
N GLY A 154 2.37 20.32 -7.27
CA GLY A 154 1.14 19.92 -6.59
C GLY A 154 1.11 18.48 -6.08
N GLU A 155 2.25 17.81 -5.90
CA GLU A 155 2.30 16.42 -5.39
C GLU A 155 1.51 16.28 -4.07
N ALA A 156 1.60 17.28 -3.18
CA ALA A 156 0.86 17.28 -1.92
C ALA A 156 -0.66 17.19 -2.12
N PHE A 157 -1.22 17.96 -3.07
CA PHE A 157 -2.66 17.92 -3.38
C PHE A 157 -3.07 16.60 -4.04
N VAL A 158 -2.23 16.08 -4.92
CA VAL A 158 -2.48 14.79 -5.58
C VAL A 158 -2.49 13.66 -4.56
N LEU A 159 -1.50 13.62 -3.66
CA LEU A 159 -1.44 12.64 -2.58
C LEU A 159 -2.59 12.81 -1.58
N LEU A 160 -3.06 14.03 -1.34
CA LEU A 160 -4.23 14.27 -0.49
C LEU A 160 -5.50 13.68 -1.13
N ILE A 161 -5.76 13.96 -2.41
CA ILE A 161 -6.93 13.44 -3.14
C ILE A 161 -6.86 11.91 -3.22
N LEU A 162 -5.72 11.36 -3.64
CA LEU A 162 -5.52 9.92 -3.76
C LEU A 162 -5.59 9.23 -2.40
N GLY A 163 -5.04 9.85 -1.35
CA GLY A 163 -5.10 9.36 0.02
C GLY A 163 -6.52 9.22 0.54
N VAL A 164 -7.33 10.28 0.42
CA VAL A 164 -8.77 10.24 0.77
C VAL A 164 -9.49 9.18 -0.04
N ALA A 165 -9.23 9.11 -1.36
CA ALA A 165 -9.85 8.12 -2.23
C ALA A 165 -9.52 6.68 -1.80
N MET A 166 -8.27 6.40 -1.45
CA MET A 166 -7.83 5.07 -0.99
C MET A 166 -8.42 4.68 0.37
N VAL A 167 -8.51 5.62 1.32
CA VAL A 167 -9.16 5.36 2.62
C VAL A 167 -10.65 5.08 2.42
N ALA A 168 -11.34 5.85 1.56
CA ALA A 168 -12.77 5.69 1.31
C ALA A 168 -13.09 4.44 0.46
N TRP A 169 -12.19 4.02 -0.42
CA TRP A 169 -12.37 2.93 -1.38
C TRP A 169 -12.98 1.64 -0.79
N PRO A 170 -12.43 1.04 0.30
CA PRO A 170 -12.97 -0.19 0.86
C PRO A 170 -14.36 -0.03 1.51
N PHE A 171 -14.82 1.20 1.76
CA PHE A 171 -16.14 1.46 2.34
C PHE A 171 -17.20 1.76 1.27
N LEU A 172 -16.79 2.32 0.13
CA LEU A 172 -17.66 2.63 -1.00
C LEU A 172 -17.99 1.39 -1.85
N ARG A 173 -17.10 0.39 -1.89
CA ARG A 173 -17.33 -0.89 -2.57
C ARG A 173 -17.63 -1.98 -1.55
N GLN A 174 -18.81 -1.95 -0.96
CA GLN A 174 -19.34 -3.15 -0.29
C GLN A 174 -19.61 -4.22 -1.37
N PRO A 175 -19.16 -5.48 -1.19
CA PRO A 175 -19.59 -6.55 -2.08
C PRO A 175 -21.12 -6.64 -1.98
N ALA A 176 -21.79 -6.60 -3.12
CA ALA A 176 -23.21 -6.91 -3.21
C ALA A 176 -23.45 -8.22 -2.45
N ARG A 177 -24.33 -8.18 -1.45
CA ARG A 177 -24.74 -9.39 -0.73
C ARG A 177 -25.07 -10.48 -1.76
N PRO A 178 -24.52 -11.70 -1.64
CA PRO A 178 -25.03 -12.79 -2.45
C PRO A 178 -26.53 -12.90 -2.18
N GLN A 179 -27.34 -12.71 -3.22
CA GLN A 179 -28.76 -13.01 -3.15
C GLN A 179 -28.88 -14.49 -2.74
N PRO A 180 -29.70 -14.83 -1.74
CA PRO A 180 -30.00 -16.22 -1.48
C PRO A 180 -30.75 -16.75 -2.71
N THR A 181 -30.10 -17.61 -3.49
CA THR A 181 -30.75 -18.48 -4.46
C THR A 181 -31.78 -19.31 -3.69
N ARG A 182 -33.06 -19.02 -3.92
CA ARG A 182 -34.18 -19.88 -3.55
C ARG A 182 -34.26 -21.07 -4.49
#